data_AF-A0A432WBV8-F1
#
_entry.id   AF-A0A432WBV8-F1
#
_cell.length_a   1.000
_cell.length_b   1.000
_cell.length_c   1.000
_cell.angle_alpha   90.00
_cell.angle_beta   90.00
_cell.angle_gamma   90.00
#
_symmetry.space_group_name_H-M   'P 1'
#
loop_
_entity.id
_entity.type
_entity.pdbx_description
1 polymer ?
#
loop_
_entity_poly.entity_id
_entity_poly.type
_entity_poly.pdbx_seq_one_letter_code
_entity_poly.pdbx_strand_id
1 'polypeptide(L)' 'MPLVLDNREGIVEDPALLTKEHVDRVEHVLRFYDVEFDRVSDTRLLISSSIDKDSLWNFTKKAEDSEWLENHPL' A
#
# COMPACT_ATOMS: atom_id res chain seq x y z
N MET A 1 1.37 1.97 7.65
CA MET A 1 2.30 0.88 7.99
C MET A 1 2.05 -0.20 6.96
N PRO A 2 2.99 -0.62 6.10
CA PRO A 2 2.74 -1.70 5.18
C PRO A 2 2.71 -3.00 5.99
N LEU A 3 1.72 -3.78 5.65
CA LEU A 3 1.28 -4.96 6.37
C LEU A 3 1.45 -6.13 5.41
N VAL A 4 2.13 -7.19 5.83
CA VAL A 4 2.36 -8.40 5.03
C VAL A 4 1.67 -9.57 5.71
N LEU A 5 1.19 -10.53 4.91
CA LEU A 5 0.49 -11.70 5.41
C LEU A 5 1.52 -12.77 5.76
N ASP A 6 1.66 -13.07 7.05
CA ASP A 6 2.27 -14.31 7.50
C ASP A 6 1.16 -15.36 7.68
N ASN A 7 1.24 -16.49 6.97
CA ASN A 7 0.23 -17.55 7.01
C ASN A 7 0.14 -18.29 8.36
N ARG A 8 0.97 -17.93 9.35
CA ARG A 8 0.97 -18.48 10.72
C ARG A 8 0.60 -17.44 11.77
N GLU A 9 0.92 -16.15 11.56
CA GLU A 9 0.74 -15.09 12.56
C GLU A 9 -0.24 -13.97 12.16
N GLY A 10 -0.76 -13.99 10.93
CA GLY A 10 -1.75 -13.02 10.47
C GLY A 10 -1.12 -11.79 9.83
N ILE A 11 -1.66 -10.60 10.11
CA ILE A 11 -1.12 -9.34 9.60
C ILE A 11 0.13 -8.96 10.43
N VAL A 12 1.30 -9.08 9.82
CA VAL A 12 2.58 -8.74 10.45
C VAL A 12 3.15 -7.49 9.76
N GLU A 13 3.73 -6.58 10.55
CA GLU A 13 4.53 -5.48 9.99
C GLU A 13 5.76 -6.08 9.31
N ASP A 14 5.96 -5.84 8.02
CA ASP A 14 7.20 -6.20 7.34
C ASP A 14 7.99 -4.93 7.01
N PRO A 15 8.99 -4.59 7.85
CA PRO A 15 9.82 -3.43 7.63
C PRO A 15 10.67 -3.51 6.35
N ALA A 16 10.85 -4.69 5.76
CA ALA A 16 11.64 -4.85 4.54
C ALA A 16 10.89 -4.37 3.29
N LEU A 17 9.54 -4.39 3.30
CA LEU A 17 8.71 -3.84 2.22
C LEU A 17 8.43 -2.34 2.35
N LEU A 18 8.89 -1.68 3.41
CA LEU A 18 8.90 -0.22 3.58
C LEU A 18 9.94 0.47 2.67
N THR A 19 10.00 0.10 1.39
CA THR A 19 10.87 0.76 0.42
C THR A 19 10.16 1.95 -0.19
N LYS A 20 10.94 2.91 -0.70
CA LYS A 20 10.41 4.04 -1.47
C LYS A 20 9.59 3.55 -2.66
N GLU A 21 10.06 2.50 -3.33
CA GLU A 21 9.38 1.92 -4.49
C GLU A 21 8.00 1.35 -4.14
N HIS A 22 7.89 0.60 -3.03
CA HIS A 22 6.60 0.10 -2.58
C HIS A 22 5.63 1.25 -2.27
N VAL A 23 6.11 2.29 -1.57
CA VAL A 23 5.28 3.47 -1.26
C VAL A 23 4.85 4.20 -2.52
N ASP A 24 5.75 4.36 -3.51
CA ASP A 24 5.40 4.96 -4.80
C ASP A 24 4.28 4.17 -5.50
N ARG A 25 4.32 2.83 -5.44
CA ARG A 25 3.26 1.96 -5.98
C ARG A 25 1.95 2.08 -5.19
N VAL A 26 2.01 2.13 -3.86
CA VAL A 26 0.81 2.34 -3.02
C VAL A 26 0.18 3.70 -3.31
N GLU A 27 0.97 4.76 -3.45
CA GLU A 27 0.46 6.09 -3.87
C GLU A 27 -0.26 6.02 -5.21
N HIS A 28 0.30 5.29 -6.17
CA HIS A 28 -0.31 5.11 -7.49
C HIS A 28 -1.67 4.40 -7.40
N VAL A 29 -1.75 3.33 -6.60
CA VAL A 29 -3.03 2.65 -6.32
C VAL A 29 -4.04 3.59 -5.65
N LEU A 30 -3.63 4.35 -4.64
CA LEU A 30 -4.51 5.27 -3.93
C LEU A 30 -5.03 6.37 -4.86
N ARG A 31 -4.18 6.93 -5.73
CA ARG A 31 -4.60 7.90 -6.77
C ARG A 31 -5.58 7.31 -7.76
N PHE A 32 -5.36 6.06 -8.19
CA PHE A 32 -6.28 5.37 -9.10
C PHE A 32 -7.70 5.24 -8.51
N TYR A 33 -7.80 5.01 -7.20
CA TYR A 33 -9.08 4.92 -6.49
C TYR A 33 -9.57 6.26 -5.91
N ASP A 34 -8.95 7.39 -6.28
CA ASP A 34 -9.27 8.73 -5.78
C ASP A 34 -9.31 8.83 -4.24
N VAL A 35 -8.36 8.12 -3.60
CA VAL A 35 -8.21 8.10 -2.15
C VAL A 35 -7.28 9.22 -1.71
N GLU A 36 -7.74 10.05 -0.79
CA GLU A 36 -6.91 11.09 -0.17
C GLU A 36 -5.82 10.50 0.74
N PHE A 37 -4.59 10.95 0.55
CA PHE A 37 -3.44 10.62 1.39
C PHE A 37 -2.43 11.76 1.42
N ASP A 38 -1.62 11.82 2.47
CA ASP A 38 -0.47 12.70 2.58
C ASP A 38 0.82 11.88 2.64
N ARG A 39 1.82 12.24 1.82
CA ARG A 39 3.15 11.63 1.93
C ARG A 39 3.95 12.32 3.03
N VAL A 40 4.29 11.58 4.08
CA VAL A 40 5.03 12.09 5.25
C VAL A 40 6.54 11.85 5.09
N SER A 41 6.94 10.79 4.38
CA SER A 41 8.33 10.52 4.00
C SER A 41 8.41 9.59 2.79
N ASP A 42 9.61 9.28 2.33
CA ASP A 42 9.83 8.30 1.25
C ASP A 42 9.18 6.93 1.54
N THR A 43 9.00 6.59 2.82
CA THR A 43 8.53 5.27 3.28
C THR A 43 7.22 5.35 4.07
N ARG A 44 6.56 6.51 4.16
CA ARG A 44 5.36 6.67 4.98
C ARG A 44 4.29 7.53 4.32
N LEU A 45 3.07 6.98 4.33
CA LEU A 45 1.83 7.66 3.97
C LEU A 45 0.96 7.82 5.20
N LEU A 46 0.30 8.96 5.30
CA LEU A 46 -0.83 9.19 6.18
C LEU A 46 -2.10 9.07 5.34
N ILE A 47 -3.03 8.23 5.79
CA ILE A 47 -4.27 7.96 5.09
C ILE A 47 -5.41 8.23 6.08
N SER A 48 -6.55 8.70 5.57
CA SER A 48 -7.73 8.96 6.38
C SER A 48 -8.15 7.72 7.17
N SER A 49 -8.43 7.89 8.47
CA SER A 49 -8.91 6.82 9.35
C SER A 49 -10.33 6.34 9.02
N SER A 50 -11.01 7.02 8.09
CA SER A 50 -12.31 6.62 7.55
C SER A 50 -12.23 5.38 6.64
N ILE A 51 -11.05 5.07 6.12
CA ILE A 51 -10.82 3.89 5.29
C ILE A 51 -10.66 2.67 6.20
N ASP A 52 -11.45 1.65 5.92
CA ASP A 52 -11.40 0.40 6.67
C ASP A 52 -10.10 -0.37 6.37
N LYS A 53 -9.76 -1.28 7.28
CA LYS A 53 -8.52 -2.06 7.19
C LYS A 53 -8.47 -2.97 5.97
N ASP A 54 -9.61 -3.48 5.50
CA ASP A 54 -9.66 -4.40 4.36
C ASP A 54 -9.42 -3.63 3.05
N SER A 55 -9.95 -2.41 2.95
CA SER A 55 -9.65 -1.50 1.84
C SER A 55 -8.16 -1.14 1.79
N LEU A 56 -7.57 -0.75 2.94
CA LEU A 56 -6.13 -0.49 3.04
C LEU A 56 -5.30 -1.71 2.63
N TRP A 57 -5.72 -2.89 3.05
CA TRP A 57 -5.09 -4.15 2.68
C TRP A 57 -5.15 -4.44 1.18
N ASN A 58 -6.30 -4.20 0.56
CA ASN A 58 -6.46 -4.39 -0.88
C ASN A 58 -5.56 -3.44 -1.67
N PHE A 59 -5.38 -2.20 -1.19
CA PHE A 59 -4.48 -1.25 -1.84
C PHE A 59 -3.01 -1.68 -1.75
N THR A 60 -2.56 -2.12 -0.57
CA THR A 60 -1.18 -2.60 -0.41
C THR A 60 -0.92 -3.87 -1.21
N LYS A 61 -1.92 -4.77 -1.35
CA LYS A 61 -1.81 -5.95 -2.20
C LYS A 61 -1.72 -5.61 -3.69
N LYS A 62 -2.50 -4.64 -4.17
CA LYS A 62 -2.42 -4.16 -5.56
C LYS A 62 -1.08 -3.52 -5.89
N ALA A 63 -0.46 -2.85 -4.92
CA ALA A 63 0.87 -2.29 -5.07
C ALA A 63 1.97 -3.34 -5.26
N GLU A 64 1.69 -4.62 -4.99
CA GLU A 64 2.57 -5.76 -5.21
C GLU A 64 2.09 -6.68 -6.35
N ASP A 65 0.95 -6.38 -6.96
CA ASP A 65 0.36 -7.17 -8.03
C ASP A 65 0.99 -6.78 -9.37
N SER A 66 1.85 -7.67 -9.90
CA SER A 66 2.55 -7.43 -11.17
C SER A 66 1.61 -7.22 -12.34
N GLU A 67 0.50 -7.95 -12.42
CA GLU A 67 -0.48 -7.79 -13.51
C GLU A 67 -1.18 -6.43 -13.40
N TRP A 68 -1.52 -6.01 -12.18
CA TRP A 68 -2.11 -4.69 -11.96
C TRP A 68 -1.14 -3.58 -12.36
N LEU A 69 0.13 -3.66 -11.94
CA LEU A 69 1.18 -2.69 -12.25
C LEU A 69 1.55 -2.63 -13.73
N GLU A 70 1.48 -3.74 -14.46
CA GLU A 70 1.69 -3.76 -15.91
C GLU A 70 0.57 -3.00 -16.66
N ASN A 71 -0.66 -3.09 -16.16
CA ASN A 71 -1.81 -2.38 -16.72
C ASN A 71 -1.93 -0.93 -16.24
N HIS A 72 -1.29 -0.59 -15.12
CA HIS A 72 -1.30 0.73 -14.48
C HIS A 72 0.14 1.16 -14.17
N PRO A 73 0.90 1.57 -15.20
CA PRO A 73 2.27 2.01 -14.99
C PRO A 73 2.30 3.32 -14.20
N LEU A 74 3.30 3.42 -13.32
CA LEU A 74 3.55 4.54 -12.40
C LEU A 74 3.59 5.91 -13.07
#